data_AF-A0A2M7X2T4-F1
#
_entry.id   AF-A0A2M7X2T4-F1
#
_cell.length_a   1.000
_cell.length_b   1.000
_cell.length_c   1.000
_cell.angle_alpha   90.00
_cell.angle_beta   90.00
_cell.angle_gamma   90.00
#
_symmetry.space_group_name_H-M   'P 1'
#
loop_
_entity.id
_entity.type
_entity.pdbx_description
1 polymer ?
#
loop_
_entity_poly.entity_id
_entity_poly.type
_entity_poly.pdbx_seq_one_letter_code
_entity_poly.pdbx_strand_id
1 'polypeptide(L)'
;MQDQVLRSKSLVVRVVLTLIALFVVLWAGVKFAEAAAEPVDQSAVSSVSGRVFMLENGKEVGIVGMNLTLTSEVNGTVTVYTDLEGYYVFNTDGFAVGTYTLTVERWEGFICDTPCSVEVNLGGEVSPGLVVDFKLIFLKKRVWMPAMFR
;
A
#
# COMPACT_ATOMS: atom_id res chain seq x y z
N MET A 1 28.23 60.58 -35.70
CA MET A 1 28.08 59.79 -34.46
C MET A 1 27.06 58.64 -34.55
N GLN A 2 26.10 58.62 -35.50
CA GLN A 2 25.11 57.53 -35.60
C GLN A 2 25.63 56.21 -36.21
N ASP A 3 26.65 56.23 -37.07
CA ASP A 3 27.19 55.00 -37.69
C ASP A 3 27.92 54.06 -36.70
N GLN A 4 28.57 54.62 -35.68
CA GLN A 4 29.23 53.83 -34.63
C GLN A 4 28.21 53.09 -33.76
N VAL A 5 27.04 53.70 -33.55
CA VAL A 5 25.94 53.10 -32.77
C VAL A 5 25.25 51.98 -33.55
N LEU A 6 25.08 52.13 -34.87
CA LEU A 6 24.52 51.09 -35.73
C LEU A 6 25.48 49.91 -35.89
N ARG A 7 26.80 50.17 -36.01
CA ARG A 7 27.83 49.12 -35.99
C ARG A 7 27.86 48.36 -34.67
N SER A 8 27.76 49.04 -33.52
CA SER A 8 27.78 48.35 -32.22
C SER A 8 26.53 47.50 -32.00
N LYS A 9 25.35 47.98 -32.39
CA LYS A 9 24.09 47.23 -32.31
C LYS A 9 24.11 45.97 -33.20
N SER A 10 24.62 46.08 -34.42
CA SER A 10 24.77 44.92 -35.31
C SER A 10 25.77 43.90 -34.78
N LEU A 11 26.82 44.35 -34.07
CA LEU A 11 27.85 43.48 -33.51
C LEU A 11 27.34 42.74 -32.28
N VAL A 12 26.59 43.43 -31.40
CA VAL A 12 25.93 42.82 -30.24
C VAL A 12 24.90 41.77 -30.67
N VAL A 13 24.06 42.08 -31.66
CA VAL A 13 23.07 41.11 -32.18
C VAL A 13 23.76 39.88 -32.75
N ARG A 14 24.85 40.04 -33.49
CA ARG A 14 25.62 38.91 -34.04
C ARG A 14 26.23 38.04 -32.93
N VAL A 15 26.84 38.65 -31.92
CA VAL A 15 27.43 37.93 -30.78
C VAL A 15 26.37 37.16 -29.99
N VAL A 16 25.22 37.78 -29.72
CA VAL A 16 24.10 37.13 -29.02
C VAL A 16 23.54 35.96 -29.83
N LEU A 17 23.36 36.13 -31.14
CA LEU A 17 22.87 35.05 -32.00
C LEU A 17 23.84 33.86 -32.03
N THR A 18 25.15 34.13 -32.09
CA THR A 18 26.17 33.08 -32.04
C THR A 18 26.22 32.38 -30.68
N LEU A 19 26.02 33.10 -29.58
CA LEU A 19 25.98 32.50 -28.24
C LEU A 19 24.72 31.65 -28.03
N ILE A 20 23.57 32.08 -28.53
CA ILE A 20 22.33 31.28 -28.49
C ILE A 20 22.49 30.03 -29.37
N ALA A 21 23.07 30.15 -30.56
CA ALA A 21 23.34 28.99 -31.41
C ALA A 21 24.30 27.99 -30.73
N LEU A 22 25.37 28.48 -30.10
CA LEU A 22 26.27 27.66 -29.29
C LEU A 22 25.56 27.02 -28.10
N PHE A 23 24.67 27.75 -27.43
CA PHE A 23 23.90 27.24 -26.32
C PHE A 23 22.93 26.15 -26.76
N VAL A 24 22.22 26.33 -27.89
CA VAL A 24 21.32 25.31 -28.46
C VAL A 24 22.10 24.06 -28.87
N VAL A 25 23.32 24.21 -29.42
CA VAL A 25 24.20 23.08 -29.76
C VAL A 25 24.70 22.36 -28.50
N LEU A 26 25.04 23.11 -27.45
CA LEU A 26 25.42 22.55 -26.14
C LEU A 26 24.25 21.83 -25.45
N TRP A 27 23.03 22.34 -25.60
CA TRP A 27 21.83 21.75 -24.99
C TRP A 27 21.28 20.55 -25.78
N ALA A 28 21.39 20.55 -27.12
CA ALA A 28 20.95 19.44 -27.97
C ALA A 28 21.78 18.15 -27.81
N GLY A 29 22.96 18.25 -27.18
CA GLY A 29 23.82 17.13 -26.80
C GLY A 29 23.47 16.49 -25.45
N VAL A 30 22.62 17.12 -24.62
CA VAL A 30 22.11 16.50 -23.39
C VAL A 30 21.02 15.53 -23.79
N LYS A 31 21.44 14.35 -24.25
CA LYS A 31 20.61 13.17 -24.21
C LYS A 31 20.45 12.87 -22.72
N PHE A 32 19.31 13.26 -22.15
CA PHE A 32 18.81 12.52 -21.00
C PHE A 32 18.76 11.08 -21.47
N ALA A 33 19.71 10.27 -21.00
CA ALA A 33 19.43 8.87 -20.90
C ALA A 33 18.17 8.84 -20.05
N GLU A 34 17.02 8.68 -20.70
CA GLU A 34 15.89 8.05 -20.05
C GLU A 34 16.49 6.74 -19.60
N ALA A 35 16.91 6.70 -18.34
CA ALA A 35 17.21 5.45 -17.70
C ALA A 35 15.95 4.65 -17.98
N ALA A 36 16.03 3.70 -18.90
CA ALA A 36 15.13 2.57 -18.87
C ALA A 36 15.28 2.13 -17.43
N ALA A 37 14.32 2.49 -16.59
CA ALA A 37 14.23 1.97 -15.25
C ALA A 37 14.33 0.48 -15.51
N GLU A 38 15.47 -0.11 -15.14
CA GLU A 38 15.55 -1.55 -15.01
C GLU A 38 14.26 -1.90 -14.26
N PRO A 39 13.42 -2.82 -14.78
CA PRO A 39 12.19 -3.16 -14.07
C PRO A 39 12.66 -3.47 -12.66
N VAL A 40 12.35 -2.57 -11.72
CA VAL A 40 12.73 -2.78 -10.33
C VAL A 40 12.14 -4.14 -10.08
N ASP A 41 12.97 -5.11 -9.71
CA ASP A 41 12.49 -6.39 -9.22
C ASP A 41 11.83 -6.07 -7.88
N GLN A 42 10.65 -5.46 -7.99
CA GLN A 42 9.69 -5.28 -6.94
C GLN A 42 9.08 -6.66 -6.82
N SER A 43 9.84 -7.57 -6.24
CA SER A 43 9.31 -8.80 -5.70
C SER A 43 8.25 -8.39 -4.70
N ALA A 44 7.01 -8.28 -5.19
CA ALA A 44 5.86 -8.01 -4.39
C ALA A 44 5.59 -9.26 -3.55
N VAL A 45 5.09 -9.05 -2.34
CA VAL A 45 4.54 -10.15 -1.56
C VAL A 45 3.49 -10.86 -2.42
N SER A 46 3.63 -12.18 -2.64
CA SER A 46 2.75 -12.96 -3.52
C SER A 46 1.42 -13.36 -2.86
N SER A 47 1.38 -13.35 -1.52
CA SER A 47 0.15 -13.58 -0.77
C SER A 47 0.23 -12.98 0.63
N VAL A 48 -0.91 -12.49 1.11
CA VAL A 48 -1.12 -12.14 2.53
C VAL A 48 -2.05 -13.18 3.12
N SER A 49 -1.62 -13.89 4.15
CA SER A 49 -2.39 -14.98 4.77
C SER A 49 -2.36 -14.87 6.28
N GLY A 50 -3.10 -15.75 6.95
CA GLY A 50 -3.03 -15.88 8.40
C GLY A 50 -4.26 -16.55 8.96
N ARG A 51 -4.47 -16.41 10.27
CA ARG A 51 -5.61 -16.98 10.98
C ARG A 51 -6.37 -15.95 11.78
N VAL A 52 -7.67 -16.19 11.89
CA VAL A 52 -8.56 -15.55 12.83
C VAL A 52 -9.00 -16.59 13.85
N PHE A 53 -8.67 -16.39 15.12
CA PHE A 53 -8.94 -17.35 16.17
C PHE A 53 -9.35 -16.70 17.48
N MET A 54 -9.89 -17.51 18.37
CA MET A 54 -10.24 -17.16 19.75
C MET A 54 -9.76 -18.23 20.72
N LEU A 55 -9.66 -17.87 22.00
CA LEU A 55 -9.42 -18.83 23.06
C LEU A 55 -10.74 -19.31 23.64
N GLU A 56 -11.03 -20.59 23.46
CA GLU A 56 -12.15 -21.28 24.07
C GLU A 56 -11.64 -22.39 24.99
N ASN A 57 -11.97 -22.32 26.29
CA ASN A 57 -11.56 -23.31 27.29
C ASN A 57 -10.04 -23.62 27.28
N GLY A 58 -9.21 -22.62 26.99
CA GLY A 58 -7.75 -22.76 26.93
C GLY A 58 -7.21 -23.37 25.63
N LYS A 59 -8.05 -23.54 24.60
CA LYS A 59 -7.65 -23.99 23.26
C LYS A 59 -7.90 -22.90 22.24
N GLU A 60 -7.02 -22.78 21.25
CA GLU A 60 -7.24 -21.92 20.10
C GLU A 60 -8.23 -22.56 19.15
N VAL A 61 -9.32 -21.85 18.89
CA VAL A 61 -10.39 -22.26 17.97
C VAL A 61 -10.46 -21.23 16.85
N GLY A 62 -10.36 -21.71 15.61
CA GLY A 62 -10.52 -20.86 14.44
C GLY A 62 -11.95 -20.36 14.29
N ILE A 63 -12.10 -19.11 13.86
CA ILE A 63 -13.42 -18.53 13.63
C ILE A 63 -13.73 -18.61 12.14
N VAL A 64 -14.77 -19.37 11.78
CA VAL A 64 -15.20 -19.58 10.39
C VAL A 64 -16.06 -18.43 9.86
N GLY A 65 -15.90 -18.12 8.57
CA GLY A 65 -16.75 -17.17 7.84
C GLY A 65 -16.55 -15.72 8.24
N MET A 66 -15.50 -15.41 9.02
CA MET A 66 -15.16 -14.05 9.39
C MET A 66 -14.72 -13.27 8.15
N ASN A 67 -15.22 -12.05 8.04
CA ASN A 67 -14.97 -11.20 6.89
C ASN A 67 -13.68 -10.40 7.08
N LEU A 68 -12.74 -10.49 6.15
CA LEU A 68 -11.51 -9.69 6.12
C LEU A 68 -11.46 -8.83 4.87
N THR A 69 -11.12 -7.57 5.04
CA THR A 69 -10.98 -6.59 3.96
C THR A 69 -9.55 -6.08 3.89
N LEU A 70 -8.92 -6.20 2.72
CA LEU A 70 -7.65 -5.59 2.39
C LEU A 70 -7.91 -4.34 1.54
N THR A 71 -7.51 -3.17 2.02
CA THR A 71 -7.80 -1.86 1.38
C THR A 71 -6.52 -1.12 1.01
N SER A 72 -6.48 -0.54 -0.18
CA SER A 72 -5.46 0.43 -0.60
C SER A 72 -6.04 1.45 -1.57
N GLU A 73 -5.43 2.62 -1.66
CA GLU A 73 -5.84 3.69 -2.58
C GLU A 73 -5.65 3.31 -4.06
N VAL A 74 -4.69 2.43 -4.35
CA VAL A 74 -4.32 2.06 -5.73
C VAL A 74 -5.13 0.87 -6.25
N ASN A 75 -5.25 -0.18 -5.44
CA ASN A 75 -5.89 -1.44 -5.82
C ASN A 75 -7.34 -1.58 -5.34
N GLY A 76 -7.83 -0.61 -4.54
CA GLY A 76 -9.18 -0.64 -4.00
C GLY A 76 -9.33 -1.59 -2.81
N THR A 77 -10.52 -2.18 -2.67
CA THR A 77 -10.89 -3.05 -1.55
C THR A 77 -11.11 -4.49 -2.04
N VAL A 78 -10.47 -5.45 -1.38
CA VAL A 78 -10.66 -6.88 -1.62
C VAL A 78 -11.12 -7.55 -0.34
N THR A 79 -12.07 -8.46 -0.46
CA THR A 79 -12.72 -9.12 0.66
C THR A 79 -12.58 -10.63 0.56
N VAL A 80 -12.20 -11.27 1.66
CA VAL A 80 -12.14 -12.74 1.79
C VAL A 80 -12.79 -13.18 3.09
N TYR A 81 -13.11 -14.46 3.16
CA TYR A 81 -13.71 -15.07 4.35
C TYR A 81 -12.78 -16.14 4.91
N THR A 82 -12.79 -16.31 6.23
CA THR A 82 -12.04 -17.39 6.87
C THR A 82 -12.69 -18.75 6.63
N ASP A 83 -11.86 -19.78 6.54
CA ASP A 83 -12.29 -21.18 6.39
C ASP A 83 -12.70 -21.84 7.72
N LEU A 84 -12.95 -23.16 7.70
CA LEU A 84 -13.37 -23.95 8.85
C LEU A 84 -12.36 -23.96 10.01
N GLU A 85 -11.08 -23.72 9.72
CA GLU A 85 -10.00 -23.69 10.71
C GLU A 85 -9.56 -22.26 11.07
N GLY A 86 -10.26 -21.25 10.51
CA GLY A 86 -10.04 -19.83 10.72
C GLY A 86 -8.97 -19.22 9.81
N TYR A 87 -8.46 -19.94 8.82
CA TYR A 87 -7.43 -19.42 7.90
C TYR A 87 -8.04 -18.53 6.83
N TYR A 88 -7.27 -17.55 6.37
CA TYR A 88 -7.58 -16.73 5.20
C TYR A 88 -6.35 -16.51 4.34
N VAL A 89 -6.56 -16.28 3.04
CA VAL A 89 -5.51 -16.00 2.07
C VAL A 89 -6.00 -14.95 1.07
N PHE A 90 -5.24 -13.86 0.95
CA PHE A 90 -5.34 -12.88 -0.13
C PHE A 90 -4.26 -13.19 -1.16
N ASN A 91 -4.67 -13.48 -2.39
CA ASN A 91 -3.74 -13.51 -3.51
C ASN A 91 -3.49 -12.05 -3.96
N THR A 92 -2.22 -11.65 -3.95
CA THR A 92 -1.76 -10.31 -4.31
C THR A 92 -1.06 -10.27 -5.68
N ASP A 93 -1.20 -11.33 -6.48
CA ASP A 93 -0.77 -11.35 -7.89
C ASP A 93 -1.39 -10.15 -8.64
N GLY A 94 -0.54 -9.27 -9.17
CA GLY A 94 -0.96 -8.07 -9.90
C GLY A 94 -1.34 -6.88 -9.02
N PHE A 95 -1.12 -6.94 -7.70
CA PHE A 95 -1.30 -5.80 -6.81
C PHE A 95 -0.09 -4.88 -6.89
N ALA A 96 -0.32 -3.56 -6.87
CA ALA A 96 0.79 -2.62 -6.84
C ALA A 96 1.50 -2.71 -5.48
N VAL A 97 2.83 -2.61 -5.49
CA VAL A 97 3.59 -2.51 -4.23
C VAL A 97 3.21 -1.24 -3.50
N GLY A 98 3.10 -1.34 -2.17
CA GLY A 98 2.72 -0.22 -1.34
C GLY A 98 2.14 -0.66 -0.01
N THR A 99 1.60 0.31 0.72
CA THR A 99 0.93 0.09 2.00
C THR A 99 -0.54 -0.24 1.79
N TYR A 100 -0.99 -1.27 2.49
CA TYR A 100 -2.38 -1.72 2.53
C TYR A 100 -2.84 -1.77 3.97
N THR A 101 -4.13 -1.60 4.19
CA THR A 101 -4.76 -1.77 5.49
C THR A 101 -5.58 -3.05 5.46
N LEU A 102 -5.19 -4.02 6.28
CA LEU A 102 -5.93 -5.25 6.49
C LEU A 102 -6.85 -5.11 7.70
N THR A 103 -8.14 -5.28 7.50
CA THR A 103 -9.17 -5.12 8.54
C THR A 103 -9.98 -6.40 8.69
N VAL A 104 -10.14 -6.88 9.92
CA VAL A 104 -11.08 -7.95 10.26
C VAL A 104 -12.40 -7.33 10.72
N GLU A 105 -13.52 -7.86 10.23
CA GLU A 105 -14.85 -7.42 10.63
C GLU A 105 -15.11 -7.73 12.11
N ARG A 106 -15.75 -6.78 12.79
CA ARG A 106 -16.19 -6.96 14.16
C ARG A 106 -17.64 -7.42 14.19
N TRP A 107 -17.86 -8.70 14.49
CA TRP A 107 -19.20 -9.24 14.71
C TRP A 107 -19.74 -8.91 16.11
N GLU A 108 -21.07 -8.88 16.23
CA GLU A 108 -21.72 -8.72 17.54
C GLU A 108 -21.31 -9.86 18.48
N GLY A 109 -20.86 -9.48 19.67
CA GLY A 109 -20.38 -10.44 20.67
C GLY A 109 -18.90 -10.79 20.54
N PHE A 110 -18.16 -10.23 19.59
CA PHE A 110 -16.71 -10.35 19.52
C PHE A 110 -16.02 -8.99 19.71
N ILE A 111 -14.89 -9.02 20.42
CA ILE A 111 -13.94 -7.90 20.46
C ILE A 111 -12.59 -8.40 19.98
N CYS A 112 -11.82 -7.54 19.35
CA CYS A 112 -10.46 -7.89 18.95
C CYS A 112 -9.53 -7.71 20.15
N ASP A 113 -8.77 -8.76 20.48
CA ASP A 113 -7.68 -8.72 21.46
C ASP A 113 -6.42 -8.14 20.80
N THR A 114 -6.19 -8.49 19.53
CA THR A 114 -5.27 -7.79 18.63
C THR A 114 -5.99 -6.61 17.98
N PRO A 115 -5.27 -5.60 17.44
CA PRO A 115 -5.92 -4.54 16.67
C PRO A 115 -6.72 -5.14 15.50
N CYS A 116 -7.97 -4.71 15.32
CA CYS A 116 -8.83 -5.20 14.22
C CYS A 116 -8.38 -4.70 12.84
N SER A 117 -7.40 -3.79 12.80
CA SER A 117 -6.87 -3.19 11.58
C SER A 117 -5.36 -3.10 11.70
N VAL A 118 -4.65 -3.62 10.71
CA VAL A 118 -3.19 -3.69 10.67
C VAL A 118 -2.72 -3.16 9.33
N GLU A 119 -1.69 -2.32 9.36
CA GLU A 119 -1.02 -1.88 8.14
C GLU A 119 -0.02 -2.95 7.69
N VAL A 120 -0.07 -3.30 6.41
CA VAL A 120 0.81 -4.27 5.78
C VAL A 120 1.47 -3.62 4.57
N ASN A 121 2.76 -3.86 4.37
CA ASN A 121 3.50 -3.34 3.22
C ASN A 121 3.78 -4.51 2.26
N LEU A 122 3.35 -4.36 1.00
CA LEU A 122 3.58 -5.37 -0.04
C LEU A 122 4.87 -5.11 -0.84
N GLY A 123 5.66 -4.09 -0.47
CA GLY A 123 6.95 -3.76 -1.08
C GLY A 123 8.14 -4.18 -0.22
N GLY A 124 9.15 -4.77 -0.87
CA GLY A 124 10.41 -5.19 -0.26
C GLY A 124 10.73 -6.67 -0.52
N GLU A 125 12.01 -7.03 -0.52
CA GLU A 125 12.44 -8.42 -0.64
C GLU A 125 11.91 -9.24 0.53
N VAL A 126 10.85 -10.03 0.33
CA VAL A 126 10.79 -11.39 0.89
C VAL A 126 9.73 -12.26 0.22
N SER A 127 10.22 -13.33 -0.37
CA SER A 127 9.61 -14.67 -0.31
C SER A 127 9.52 -15.13 1.15
N PRO A 128 8.53 -15.94 1.61
CA PRO A 128 7.33 -16.44 0.97
C PRO A 128 6.05 -15.95 1.71
N GLY A 129 5.35 -14.94 1.18
CA GLY A 129 4.06 -14.48 1.73
C GLY A 129 4.12 -13.82 3.11
N LEU A 130 3.23 -12.86 3.34
CA LEU A 130 3.10 -12.18 4.64
C LEU A 130 2.04 -12.89 5.48
N VAL A 131 2.34 -13.23 6.73
CA VAL A 131 1.39 -13.88 7.65
C VAL A 131 0.98 -12.90 8.74
N VAL A 132 -0.34 -12.67 8.91
CA VAL A 132 -0.92 -11.78 9.92
C VAL A 132 -2.05 -12.49 10.66
N ASP A 133 -1.96 -12.60 11.98
CA ASP A 133 -3.00 -13.26 12.77
C ASP A 133 -3.87 -12.27 13.55
N PHE A 134 -5.16 -12.59 13.65
CA PHE A 134 -6.12 -11.84 14.46
C PHE A 134 -6.66 -12.71 15.58
N LYS A 135 -6.54 -12.21 16.81
CA LYS A 135 -7.10 -12.85 18.00
C LYS A 135 -8.33 -12.08 18.45
N LEU A 136 -9.46 -12.78 18.59
CA LEU A 136 -10.70 -12.23 19.13
C LEU A 136 -11.08 -12.86 20.46
N ILE A 137 -11.87 -12.12 21.24
CA ILE A 137 -12.45 -12.55 22.51
C ILE A 137 -13.97 -12.50 22.37
N PHE A 138 -14.63 -13.58 22.76
CA PHE A 138 -16.09 -13.63 22.84
C PHE A 138 -16.59 -12.93 24.10
N LEU A 139 -17.40 -11.89 23.93
CA LEU A 139 -18.14 -11.23 24.99
C LEU A 139 -19.26 -12.17 25.45
N LYS A 140 -19.03 -12.88 26.56
CA LYS A 140 -20.11 -13.57 27.26
C LYS A 140 -21.15 -12.52 27.67
N LYS A 141 -22.31 -12.47 27.02
CA LYS A 141 -23.44 -11.60 27.39
C LYS A 141 -23.68 -11.74 28.90
N ARG A 142 -23.37 -10.71 29.71
CA ARG A 142 -23.95 -10.59 31.05
C ARG A 142 -25.41 -10.21 30.83
N VAL A 143 -26.29 -11.21 30.79
CA VAL A 143 -27.74 -11.00 30.88
C VAL A 143 -28.00 -10.39 32.25
N TRP A 144 -28.26 -9.09 32.28
CA TRP A 144 -28.85 -8.40 33.41
C TRP A 144 -30.33 -8.84 33.44
N MET A 145 -30.68 -9.82 34.28
CA MET A 145 -32.09 -9.99 34.67
C MET A 145 -32.37 -8.88 35.70
N PRO A 146 -33.23 -7.88 35.41
CA PRO A 146 -33.70 -7.01 36.47
C PRO A 146 -34.43 -7.90 37.48
N ALA A 147 -34.01 -7.82 38.74
CA ALA A 147 -34.68 -8.47 39.85
C ALA A 147 -36.10 -7.88 39.96
N MET A 148 -37.06 -8.47 39.27
CA MET A 148 -38.48 -8.25 39.48
C MET A 148 -39.04 -9.45 40.23
N PHE A 149 -38.85 -9.47 41.54
CA PHE A 149 -39.82 -10.09 42.44
C PHE A 149 -40.01 -9.15 43.63
N ARG A 150 -41.20 -8.57 43.64
CA ARG A 150 -41.76 -7.71 44.68
C ARG A 150 -42.55 -8.58 45.65
#